data_AF-T0JAH7-F1
#
_entry.id   AF-T0JAH7-F1
#
_cell.length_a   1.000
_cell.length_b   1.000
_cell.length_c   1.000
_cell.angle_alpha   90.00
_cell.angle_beta   90.00
_cell.angle_gamma   90.00
#
_symmetry.space_group_name_H-M   'P 1'
#
loop_
_entity.id
_entity.type
_entity.pdbx_description
1 polymer ?
#
loop_
_entity_poly.entity_id
_entity_poly.type
_entity_poly.pdbx_seq_one_letter_code
_entity_poly.pdbx_strand_id
1 'polypeptide(L)'
;MFPNFAVATADKPQASRAVSEARMRADVEKLVSFGTRHTLSSDIDPKRGIGAARRWAADELRKTSKGCGGCLEVVLPEAMVSGTRIPTPVKMVDVVAIQRGTERPDEVVIVQAHIDSRVTDVMDASSDAPGANDDGSGVSLVLESARVLSKQKFAGTIVYAALSGEEQGLYGGKLLADYAKQQGWTVKAVLNNDIVGGTRGSDGLVDDRNVRLFSEGPRADATDKTRADARRFGGENDSPGRNISRFIAELASGVQGDLAVRQVWRADRMGRGGDQLPFLEQGNPAVRFSVAIEDYEHQHQDLRTENGIRYGDTIEEMDFPYLAKVTRLNIAALAALAAAPMPPTATADAAVKTWTDVSWKPVAGAAAYSVWRRRTDAPEWETQPMVARTTQTSVKLDGLRGDDWILGVRSIAADGSVSPIAAAVPGGGFTPLSQLP
;
A
#
# COMPACT_ATOMS: atom_id res chain seq x y z
N MET A 1 -19.34 17.24 -28.91
CA MET A 1 -19.98 16.21 -28.07
C MET A 1 -19.04 15.02 -28.11
N PHE A 2 -18.09 14.96 -27.16
CA PHE A 2 -16.99 14.00 -27.17
C PHE A 2 -17.23 12.94 -26.10
N PRO A 3 -16.83 11.68 -26.34
CA PRO A 3 -17.23 10.57 -25.49
C PRO A 3 -16.63 10.73 -24.09
N ASN A 4 -17.46 10.44 -23.11
CA ASN A 4 -17.10 10.30 -21.72
C ASN A 4 -16.01 9.21 -21.64
N PHE A 5 -14.74 9.59 -21.47
CA PHE A 5 -13.66 8.64 -21.23
C PHE A 5 -13.80 8.14 -19.80
N ALA A 6 -14.74 7.20 -19.60
CA ALA A 6 -14.55 6.20 -18.57
C ALA A 6 -13.18 5.58 -18.82
N VAL A 7 -12.35 5.53 -17.76
CA VAL A 7 -11.11 4.73 -17.73
C VAL A 7 -11.39 3.42 -18.45
N ALA A 8 -10.69 3.13 -19.54
CA ALA A 8 -10.97 1.96 -20.37
C ALA A 8 -11.01 0.70 -19.48
N THR A 9 -12.22 0.18 -19.25
CA THR A 9 -12.50 -0.98 -18.42
C THR A 9 -12.34 -2.25 -19.24
N ALA A 10 -11.12 -2.54 -19.68
CA ALA A 10 -10.81 -3.90 -20.09
C ALA A 10 -10.72 -4.78 -18.82
N ASP A 11 -11.73 -5.59 -18.58
CA ASP A 11 -11.87 -6.65 -17.55
C ASP A 11 -11.74 -6.34 -16.04
N LYS A 12 -11.47 -5.09 -15.64
CA LYS A 12 -11.29 -4.71 -14.22
C LYS A 12 -12.47 -5.01 -13.25
N PRO A 13 -13.77 -4.92 -13.64
CA PRO A 13 -14.89 -5.18 -12.73
C PRO A 13 -15.08 -6.65 -12.31
N GLN A 14 -14.42 -7.61 -12.98
CA GLN A 14 -14.66 -9.04 -12.74
C GLN A 14 -13.79 -9.61 -11.62
N ALA A 15 -12.58 -9.07 -11.42
CA ALA A 15 -11.64 -9.54 -10.40
C ALA A 15 -12.09 -9.21 -8.97
N SER A 16 -12.51 -7.96 -8.72
CA SER A 16 -12.98 -7.53 -7.40
C SER A 16 -14.26 -8.26 -6.96
N ARG A 17 -15.09 -8.71 -7.90
CA ARG A 17 -16.28 -9.55 -7.60
C ARG A 17 -15.92 -10.96 -7.13
N ALA A 18 -14.68 -11.41 -7.34
CA ALA A 18 -14.22 -12.73 -6.93
C ALA A 18 -13.81 -12.78 -5.45
N VAL A 19 -13.80 -11.66 -4.73
CA VAL A 19 -13.51 -11.59 -3.29
C VAL A 19 -14.54 -12.37 -2.48
N SER A 20 -14.08 -13.27 -1.61
CA SER A 20 -14.90 -14.20 -0.84
C SER A 20 -14.79 -13.94 0.66
N GLU A 21 -15.82 -13.33 1.23
CA GLU A 21 -15.95 -13.10 2.68
C GLU A 21 -15.75 -14.38 3.50
N ALA A 22 -16.31 -15.50 3.03
CA ALA A 22 -16.17 -16.80 3.70
C ALA A 22 -14.72 -17.30 3.76
N ARG A 23 -13.94 -17.07 2.70
CA ARG A 23 -12.50 -17.41 2.71
C ARG A 23 -11.75 -16.50 3.68
N MET A 24 -12.05 -15.21 3.62
CA MET A 24 -11.38 -14.24 4.49
C MET A 24 -11.64 -14.57 5.98
N ARG A 25 -12.88 -14.92 6.32
CA ARG A 25 -13.23 -15.42 7.65
C ARG A 25 -12.42 -16.65 8.04
N ALA A 26 -12.34 -17.66 7.17
CA ALA A 26 -11.57 -18.87 7.45
C ALA A 26 -10.08 -18.59 7.65
N ASP A 27 -9.50 -17.65 6.91
CA ASP A 27 -8.10 -17.24 7.06
C ASP A 27 -7.86 -16.57 8.42
N VAL A 28 -8.73 -15.63 8.83
CA VAL A 28 -8.63 -14.96 10.14
C VAL A 28 -8.85 -15.94 11.28
N GLU A 29 -9.86 -16.81 11.19
CA GLU A 29 -10.08 -17.89 12.18
C GLU A 29 -8.85 -18.78 12.31
N LYS A 30 -8.20 -19.09 11.18
CA LYS A 30 -6.99 -19.89 11.18
C LYS A 30 -5.81 -19.15 11.81
N LEU A 31 -5.63 -17.86 11.55
CA LEU A 31 -4.62 -17.02 12.18
C LEU A 31 -4.81 -16.92 13.70
N VAL A 32 -6.05 -16.71 14.15
CA VAL A 32 -6.43 -16.72 15.57
C VAL A 32 -6.12 -18.07 16.22
N SER A 33 -6.31 -19.19 15.52
CA SER A 33 -6.09 -20.54 16.06
C SER A 33 -4.65 -20.85 16.46
N PHE A 34 -3.66 -20.03 16.04
CA PHE A 34 -2.27 -20.19 16.48
C PHE A 34 -2.03 -19.72 17.91
N GLY A 35 -3.06 -19.16 18.57
CA GLY A 35 -3.05 -18.71 19.97
C GLY A 35 -2.33 -17.38 20.15
N THR A 36 -1.05 -17.33 19.80
CA THR A 36 -0.28 -16.09 19.62
C THR A 36 0.55 -16.18 18.36
N ARG A 37 0.78 -15.04 17.72
CA ARG A 37 1.74 -14.91 16.62
C ARG A 37 2.84 -13.93 16.99
N HIS A 38 3.06 -13.68 18.28
CA HIS A 38 4.12 -12.80 18.75
C HIS A 38 5.47 -13.16 18.12
N THR A 39 6.23 -12.16 17.68
CA THR A 39 7.51 -12.34 16.97
C THR A 39 8.50 -13.23 17.70
N LEU A 40 8.50 -13.18 19.04
CA LEU A 40 9.37 -13.99 19.90
C LEU A 40 8.74 -15.33 20.35
N SER A 41 7.54 -15.66 19.88
CA SER A 41 6.90 -16.95 20.18
C SER A 41 7.59 -18.10 19.41
N SER A 42 7.16 -19.34 19.68
CA SER A 42 7.82 -20.53 19.13
C SER A 42 7.92 -20.51 17.59
N ASP A 43 9.13 -20.74 17.08
CA ASP A 43 9.35 -20.94 15.65
C ASP A 43 9.14 -22.42 15.23
N ILE A 44 9.31 -23.36 16.15
CA ILE A 44 9.35 -24.79 15.85
C ILE A 44 8.04 -25.53 16.16
N ASP A 45 7.17 -24.96 16.99
CA ASP A 45 5.90 -25.59 17.31
C ASP A 45 5.02 -25.68 16.05
N PRO A 46 4.49 -26.88 15.69
CA PRO A 46 3.73 -27.05 14.46
C PRO A 46 2.32 -26.43 14.51
N LYS A 47 1.81 -26.05 15.68
CA LYS A 47 0.43 -25.64 15.92
C LYS A 47 0.28 -24.26 16.55
N ARG A 48 1.28 -23.76 17.28
CA ARG A 48 1.24 -22.48 18.00
C ARG A 48 2.40 -21.58 17.59
N GLY A 49 2.21 -20.27 17.66
CA GLY A 49 3.29 -19.30 17.51
C GLY A 49 3.55 -18.84 16.07
N ILE A 50 4.47 -17.89 15.95
CA ILE A 50 4.85 -17.23 14.71
C ILE A 50 5.38 -18.21 13.66
N GLY A 51 6.10 -19.26 14.06
CA GLY A 51 6.60 -20.27 13.14
C GLY A 51 5.47 -21.04 12.43
N ALA A 52 4.46 -21.45 13.19
CA ALA A 52 3.29 -22.15 12.65
C ALA A 52 2.49 -21.25 11.69
N ALA A 53 2.29 -19.99 12.07
CA ALA A 53 1.58 -19.01 11.26
C ALA A 53 2.28 -18.74 9.91
N ARG A 54 3.60 -18.52 9.93
CA ARG A 54 4.40 -18.30 8.70
C ARG A 54 4.36 -19.50 7.76
N ARG A 55 4.53 -20.71 8.28
CA ARG A 55 4.43 -21.94 7.47
C ARG A 55 3.07 -22.06 6.80
N TRP A 56 2.00 -21.81 7.55
CA TRP A 56 0.64 -21.84 7.01
C TRP A 56 0.42 -20.79 5.91
N ALA A 57 0.84 -19.53 6.13
CA ALA A 57 0.72 -18.49 5.12
C ALA A 57 1.50 -18.84 3.83
N ALA A 58 2.72 -19.38 3.98
CA ALA A 58 3.52 -19.83 2.84
C ALA A 58 2.82 -20.97 2.09
N ASP A 59 2.18 -21.90 2.79
CA ASP A 59 1.46 -23.00 2.18
C ASP A 59 0.18 -22.55 1.46
N GLU A 60 -0.57 -21.58 2.00
CA GLU A 60 -1.73 -21.00 1.29
C GLU A 60 -1.30 -20.24 0.03
N LEU A 61 -0.17 -19.54 0.05
CA LEU A 61 0.40 -18.92 -1.15
C LEU A 61 0.88 -19.95 -2.17
N ARG A 62 1.53 -21.05 -1.74
CA ARG A 62 1.92 -22.17 -2.63
C ARG A 62 0.71 -22.88 -3.23
N LYS A 63 -0.35 -23.07 -2.45
CA LYS A 63 -1.63 -23.62 -2.91
C LYS A 63 -2.30 -22.71 -3.94
N THR A 64 -2.26 -21.40 -3.70
CA THR A 64 -2.68 -20.39 -4.68
C THR A 64 -1.86 -20.49 -5.96
N SER A 65 -0.52 -20.56 -5.85
CA SER A 65 0.39 -20.77 -6.98
C SER A 65 0.04 -22.02 -7.78
N LYS A 66 -0.19 -23.16 -7.11
CA LYS A 66 -0.63 -24.40 -7.77
C LYS A 66 -1.96 -24.20 -8.51
N GLY A 67 -2.89 -23.45 -7.93
CA GLY A 67 -4.19 -23.13 -8.53
C GLY A 67 -4.12 -22.30 -9.82
N CYS A 68 -3.05 -21.53 -10.02
CA CYS A 68 -2.78 -20.78 -11.26
C CYS A 68 -1.71 -21.43 -12.15
N GLY A 69 -1.32 -22.69 -11.90
CA GLY A 69 -0.32 -23.40 -12.72
C GLY A 69 1.13 -23.04 -12.41
N GLY A 70 1.44 -22.65 -11.16
CA GLY A 70 2.80 -22.31 -10.72
C GLY A 70 3.19 -20.86 -10.99
N CYS A 71 2.22 -19.94 -11.02
CA CYS A 71 2.45 -18.55 -11.42
C CYS A 71 3.06 -17.65 -10.33
N LEU A 72 3.15 -18.13 -9.08
CA LEU A 72 3.76 -17.38 -7.96
C LEU A 72 5.06 -18.05 -7.52
N GLU A 73 6.13 -17.27 -7.43
CA GLU A 73 7.39 -17.62 -6.78
C GLU A 73 7.27 -17.31 -5.28
N VAL A 74 7.30 -18.33 -4.41
CA VAL A 74 7.18 -18.15 -2.95
C VAL A 74 8.56 -18.21 -2.31
N VAL A 75 8.97 -17.11 -1.69
CA VAL A 75 10.27 -16.92 -1.02
C VAL A 75 10.09 -16.51 0.43
N LEU A 76 11.09 -16.79 1.24
CA LEU A 76 11.12 -16.51 2.68
C LEU A 76 12.39 -15.70 3.00
N PRO A 77 12.44 -14.39 2.68
CA PRO A 77 13.60 -13.59 3.04
C PRO A 77 13.78 -13.63 4.56
N GLU A 78 15.03 -13.72 5.00
CA GLU A 78 15.36 -13.87 6.41
C GLU A 78 16.60 -13.05 6.80
N ALA A 79 16.61 -12.58 8.05
CA ALA A 79 17.76 -11.91 8.65
C ALA A 79 17.81 -12.16 10.16
N MET A 80 19.01 -12.15 10.75
CA MET A 80 19.16 -12.09 12.20
C MET A 80 18.92 -10.66 12.67
N VAL A 81 18.01 -10.50 13.64
CA VAL A 81 17.58 -9.20 14.16
C VAL A 81 17.69 -9.18 15.68
N SER A 82 18.12 -8.04 16.22
CA SER A 82 18.13 -7.75 17.65
C SER A 82 17.82 -6.27 17.89
N GLY A 83 17.30 -5.93 19.06
CA GLY A 83 17.03 -4.55 19.46
C GLY A 83 16.33 -4.48 20.82
N THR A 84 15.83 -3.30 21.19
CA THR A 84 15.25 -3.05 22.52
C THR A 84 14.11 -4.01 22.87
N ARG A 85 13.26 -4.37 21.89
CA ARG A 85 12.15 -5.33 22.04
C ARG A 85 12.48 -6.74 21.54
N ILE A 86 13.73 -6.96 21.12
CA ILE A 86 14.28 -8.25 20.69
C ILE A 86 15.66 -8.41 21.35
N PRO A 87 15.71 -8.62 22.68
CA PRO A 87 16.96 -8.56 23.44
C PRO A 87 17.90 -9.73 23.12
N THR A 88 17.35 -10.87 22.71
CA THR A 88 18.11 -12.00 22.18
C THR A 88 17.94 -12.04 20.67
N PRO A 89 19.03 -12.14 19.88
CA PRO A 89 18.90 -12.20 18.43
C PRO A 89 17.97 -13.33 17.97
N VAL A 90 17.01 -13.00 17.12
CA VAL A 90 16.09 -13.98 16.51
C VAL A 90 16.19 -13.92 14.99
N LYS A 91 15.82 -15.03 14.36
CA LYS A 91 15.69 -15.09 12.91
C LYS A 91 14.35 -14.50 12.49
N MET A 92 14.38 -13.28 11.96
CA MET A 92 13.24 -12.66 11.32
C MET A 92 13.02 -13.29 9.96
N VAL A 93 11.77 -13.61 9.61
CA VAL A 93 11.41 -14.23 8.33
C VAL A 93 10.08 -13.67 7.88
N ASP A 94 10.02 -13.12 6.67
CA ASP A 94 8.76 -12.76 6.03
C ASP A 94 8.31 -13.85 5.07
N VAL A 95 7.01 -13.87 4.75
CA VAL A 95 6.45 -14.77 3.75
C VAL A 95 6.05 -13.96 2.52
N VAL A 96 6.70 -14.23 1.39
CA VAL A 96 6.54 -13.41 0.18
C VAL A 96 6.18 -14.28 -1.02
N ALA A 97 5.15 -13.90 -1.77
CA ALA A 97 4.84 -14.46 -3.08
C ALA A 97 5.01 -13.41 -4.17
N ILE A 98 5.71 -13.75 -5.24
CA ILE A 98 6.04 -12.85 -6.35
C ILE A 98 5.30 -13.34 -7.61
N GLN A 99 4.37 -12.52 -8.11
CA GLN A 99 3.75 -12.69 -9.43
C GLN A 99 4.54 -11.84 -10.43
N ARG A 100 5.43 -12.47 -11.20
CA ARG A 100 6.31 -11.77 -12.13
C ARG A 100 5.52 -11.09 -13.26
N GLY A 101 5.86 -9.83 -13.53
CA GLY A 101 5.36 -9.06 -14.66
C GLY A 101 5.84 -9.63 -15.99
N THR A 102 5.01 -9.47 -17.01
CA THR A 102 5.26 -10.01 -18.36
C THR A 102 6.14 -9.12 -19.23
N GLU A 103 6.24 -7.83 -18.91
CA GLU A 103 6.96 -6.84 -19.72
C GLU A 103 8.03 -6.10 -18.92
N ARG A 104 7.73 -5.76 -17.66
CA ARG A 104 8.55 -4.93 -16.77
C ARG A 104 8.70 -5.63 -15.42
N PRO A 105 9.40 -6.77 -15.37
CA PRO A 105 9.44 -7.64 -14.19
C PRO A 105 10.09 -6.99 -12.96
N ASP A 106 10.91 -5.95 -13.14
CA ASP A 106 11.57 -5.22 -12.05
C ASP A 106 10.76 -4.02 -11.56
N GLU A 107 9.66 -3.64 -12.25
CA GLU A 107 8.69 -2.68 -11.72
C GLU A 107 7.71 -3.40 -10.80
N VAL A 108 7.76 -3.08 -9.50
CA VAL A 108 7.04 -3.83 -8.47
C VAL A 108 5.98 -2.98 -7.79
N VAL A 109 4.81 -3.56 -7.59
CA VAL A 109 3.80 -3.08 -6.64
C VAL A 109 3.68 -4.11 -5.52
N ILE A 110 3.73 -3.65 -4.27
CA ILE A 110 3.72 -4.51 -3.09
C ILE A 110 2.40 -4.31 -2.36
N VAL A 111 1.75 -5.41 -1.98
CA VAL A 111 0.70 -5.43 -0.95
C VAL A 111 1.21 -6.21 0.24
N GLN A 112 1.09 -5.63 1.42
CA GLN A 112 1.64 -6.20 2.64
C GLN A 112 0.74 -6.00 3.85
N ALA A 113 0.96 -6.83 4.86
CA ALA A 113 0.33 -6.84 6.17
C ALA A 113 1.24 -7.59 7.15
N HIS A 114 1.16 -7.32 8.44
CA HIS A 114 1.96 -8.06 9.41
C HIS A 114 1.21 -9.28 9.96
N ILE A 115 1.93 -10.38 10.13
CA ILE A 115 1.38 -11.65 10.62
C ILE A 115 1.56 -11.81 12.12
N ASP A 116 2.47 -11.07 12.74
CA ASP A 116 2.63 -11.11 14.19
C ASP A 116 1.47 -10.43 14.92
N SER A 117 1.30 -10.79 16.19
CA SER A 117 0.29 -10.24 17.09
C SER A 117 0.85 -10.17 18.49
N ARG A 118 0.27 -9.31 19.35
CA ARG A 118 0.67 -9.23 20.76
C ARG A 118 -0.49 -8.87 21.68
N VAL A 119 -0.28 -9.15 22.96
CA VAL A 119 -1.09 -8.59 24.04
C VAL A 119 -0.52 -7.25 24.51
N THR A 120 -0.98 -6.74 25.66
CA THR A 120 -0.61 -5.43 26.22
C THR A 120 0.89 -5.31 26.44
N ASP A 121 1.50 -6.31 27.09
CA ASP A 121 2.95 -6.36 27.26
C ASP A 121 3.62 -6.78 25.95
N VAL A 122 4.41 -5.85 25.38
CA VAL A 122 5.16 -6.06 24.14
C VAL A 122 6.21 -7.17 24.22
N MET A 123 6.56 -7.61 25.43
CA MET A 123 7.53 -8.68 25.66
C MET A 123 6.89 -10.02 25.98
N ASP A 124 5.56 -10.08 26.15
CA ASP A 124 4.87 -11.35 26.42
C ASP A 124 4.68 -12.16 25.14
N ALA A 125 5.61 -13.08 24.93
CA ALA A 125 5.63 -13.99 23.80
C ALA A 125 4.74 -15.25 23.98
N SER A 126 4.05 -15.36 25.12
CA SER A 126 3.44 -16.61 25.57
C SER A 126 1.93 -16.55 25.66
N SER A 127 1.36 -15.43 26.13
CA SER A 127 -0.09 -15.25 26.27
C SER A 127 -0.82 -15.31 24.94
N ASP A 128 -2.09 -15.74 24.99
CA ASP A 128 -2.94 -15.76 23.80
C ASP A 128 -3.17 -14.32 23.31
N ALA A 129 -2.74 -14.07 22.08
CA ALA A 129 -2.89 -12.82 21.34
C ALA A 129 -3.59 -13.13 20.01
N PRO A 130 -4.94 -13.22 20.00
CA PRO A 130 -5.66 -13.68 18.81
C PRO A 130 -5.40 -12.82 17.57
N GLY A 131 -5.28 -11.50 17.72
CA GLY A 131 -4.89 -10.59 16.63
C GLY A 131 -5.77 -10.73 15.38
N ALA A 132 -7.09 -10.80 15.57
CA ALA A 132 -8.02 -11.01 14.46
C ALA A 132 -8.02 -9.83 13.48
N ASN A 133 -8.08 -8.60 13.97
CA ASN A 133 -8.07 -7.38 13.18
C ASN A 133 -6.65 -6.80 13.03
N ASP A 134 -5.82 -6.89 14.07
CA ASP A 134 -4.44 -6.42 14.20
C ASP A 134 -3.46 -7.63 14.29
N ASP A 135 -2.97 -8.19 13.18
CA ASP A 135 -3.34 -7.85 11.80
C ASP A 135 -3.74 -9.06 10.94
N GLY A 136 -4.54 -9.95 11.54
CA GLY A 136 -5.17 -11.05 10.82
C GLY A 136 -6.00 -10.59 9.62
N SER A 137 -6.62 -9.41 9.73
CA SER A 137 -7.41 -8.78 8.67
C SER A 137 -6.57 -8.43 7.44
N GLY A 138 -5.42 -7.78 7.63
CA GLY A 138 -4.47 -7.45 6.57
C GLY A 138 -3.90 -8.70 5.90
N VAL A 139 -3.49 -9.70 6.68
CA VAL A 139 -2.94 -10.95 6.11
C VAL A 139 -3.97 -11.68 5.26
N SER A 140 -5.22 -11.75 5.72
CA SER A 140 -6.32 -12.33 4.92
C SER A 140 -6.54 -11.56 3.61
N LEU A 141 -6.48 -10.23 3.64
CA LEU A 141 -6.53 -9.39 2.45
C LEU A 141 -5.37 -9.69 1.48
N VAL A 142 -4.14 -9.88 1.97
CA VAL A 142 -2.98 -10.24 1.15
C VAL A 142 -3.20 -11.60 0.45
N LEU A 143 -3.62 -12.62 1.20
CA LEU A 143 -3.87 -13.97 0.67
C LEU A 143 -5.00 -13.96 -0.37
N GLU A 144 -6.08 -13.26 -0.10
CA GLU A 144 -7.22 -13.14 -1.02
C GLU A 144 -6.85 -12.36 -2.28
N SER A 145 -6.03 -11.30 -2.15
CA SER A 145 -5.49 -10.55 -3.28
C SER A 145 -4.63 -11.44 -4.18
N ALA A 146 -3.76 -12.26 -3.60
CA ALA A 146 -2.97 -13.25 -4.35
C ALA A 146 -3.88 -14.24 -5.08
N ARG A 147 -4.91 -14.78 -4.41
CA ARG A 147 -5.85 -15.75 -5.00
C ARG A 147 -6.63 -15.20 -6.19
N VAL A 148 -7.00 -13.92 -6.13
CA VAL A 148 -7.79 -13.26 -7.19
C VAL A 148 -6.88 -12.86 -8.35
N LEU A 149 -5.79 -12.15 -8.08
CA LEU A 149 -4.95 -11.51 -9.10
C LEU A 149 -4.00 -12.49 -9.82
N SER A 150 -3.60 -13.59 -9.17
CA SER A 150 -2.77 -14.64 -9.77
C SER A 150 -3.39 -15.31 -11.01
N LYS A 151 -4.68 -15.14 -11.23
CA LYS A 151 -5.40 -15.64 -12.42
C LYS A 151 -5.25 -14.72 -13.64
N GLN A 152 -4.62 -13.56 -13.48
CA GLN A 152 -4.39 -12.59 -14.53
C GLN A 152 -2.88 -12.44 -14.78
N LYS A 153 -2.52 -11.76 -15.86
CA LYS A 153 -1.15 -11.37 -16.15
C LYS A 153 -1.07 -9.86 -16.17
N PHE A 154 -0.01 -9.32 -15.59
CA PHE A 154 0.24 -7.89 -15.54
C PHE A 154 1.56 -7.59 -16.24
N ALA A 155 1.70 -6.35 -16.70
CA ALA A 155 2.93 -5.90 -17.32
C ALA A 155 4.05 -5.76 -16.28
N GLY A 156 3.74 -5.19 -15.11
CA GLY A 156 4.60 -5.15 -13.92
C GLY A 156 4.37 -6.31 -12.95
N THR A 157 5.27 -6.43 -11.98
CA THR A 157 5.25 -7.47 -10.93
C THR A 157 4.38 -7.06 -9.76
N ILE A 158 3.64 -8.03 -9.19
CA ILE A 158 2.92 -7.87 -7.92
C ILE A 158 3.58 -8.74 -6.86
N VAL A 159 3.85 -8.16 -5.70
CA VAL A 159 4.40 -8.86 -4.52
C VAL A 159 3.36 -8.88 -3.42
N TYR A 160 3.09 -10.07 -2.89
CA TYR A 160 2.18 -10.33 -1.78
C TYR A 160 3.01 -10.73 -0.57
N ALA A 161 2.95 -9.95 0.52
CA ALA A 161 3.83 -10.17 1.67
C ALA A 161 3.06 -10.23 3.00
N ALA A 162 3.34 -11.26 3.79
CA ALA A 162 2.97 -11.33 5.20
C ALA A 162 4.25 -11.18 6.03
N LEU A 163 4.34 -10.07 6.77
CA LEU A 163 5.56 -9.61 7.43
C LEU A 163 5.61 -10.04 8.88
N SER A 164 6.78 -10.27 9.45
CA SER A 164 6.92 -10.51 10.90
C SER A 164 7.56 -9.32 11.60
N GLY A 165 7.31 -9.13 12.90
CA GLY A 165 8.08 -8.18 13.70
C GLY A 165 7.66 -6.72 13.55
N GLU A 166 6.45 -6.44 13.09
CA GLU A 166 5.87 -5.09 13.16
C GLU A 166 5.87 -4.61 14.62
N GLU A 167 5.35 -5.46 15.51
CA GLU A 167 5.01 -5.11 16.89
C GLU A 167 6.25 -4.83 17.75
N GLN A 168 7.38 -5.41 17.33
CA GLN A 168 8.66 -5.26 18.00
C GLN A 168 9.53 -4.14 17.40
N GLY A 169 9.12 -3.53 16.29
CA GLY A 169 9.81 -2.37 15.71
C GLY A 169 9.95 -2.39 14.19
N LEU A 170 8.92 -2.81 13.45
CA LEU A 170 8.85 -2.76 11.98
C LEU A 170 9.97 -3.56 11.29
N TYR A 171 10.40 -4.66 11.92
CA TYR A 171 11.56 -5.41 11.46
C TYR A 171 11.29 -6.16 10.16
N GLY A 172 10.06 -6.65 9.95
CA GLY A 172 9.62 -7.27 8.69
C GLY A 172 9.53 -6.25 7.57
N GLY A 173 8.91 -5.09 7.80
CA GLY A 173 8.92 -3.99 6.83
C GLY A 173 10.34 -3.60 6.42
N LYS A 174 11.27 -3.52 7.37
CA LYS A 174 12.70 -3.28 7.09
C LYS A 174 13.34 -4.40 6.27
N LEU A 175 13.11 -5.65 6.66
CA LEU A 175 13.62 -6.83 5.97
C LEU A 175 13.15 -6.88 4.52
N LEU A 176 11.86 -6.66 4.27
CA LEU A 176 11.33 -6.65 2.91
C LEU A 176 11.82 -5.46 2.09
N ALA A 177 11.95 -4.26 2.69
CA ALA A 177 12.52 -3.11 2.00
C ALA A 177 14.00 -3.35 1.60
N ASP A 178 14.79 -3.92 2.50
CA ASP A 178 16.18 -4.30 2.22
C ASP A 178 16.25 -5.41 1.16
N TYR A 179 15.34 -6.39 1.20
CA TYR A 179 15.22 -7.42 0.16
C TYR A 179 14.87 -6.82 -1.20
N ALA A 180 13.88 -5.92 -1.28
CA ALA A 180 13.49 -5.25 -2.52
C ALA A 180 14.68 -4.48 -3.15
N LYS A 181 15.46 -3.80 -2.31
CA LYS A 181 16.70 -3.12 -2.74
C LYS A 181 17.74 -4.11 -3.26
N GLN A 182 17.96 -5.23 -2.57
CA GLN A 182 18.90 -6.28 -3.00
C GLN A 182 18.48 -6.92 -4.32
N GLN A 183 17.18 -7.06 -4.57
CA GLN A 183 16.65 -7.56 -5.84
C GLN A 183 16.73 -6.53 -6.98
N GLY A 184 17.11 -5.28 -6.70
CA GLY A 184 17.16 -4.20 -7.69
C GLY A 184 15.78 -3.75 -8.17
N TRP A 185 14.73 -3.97 -7.36
CA TRP A 185 13.37 -3.61 -7.75
C TRP A 185 13.15 -2.11 -7.79
N THR A 186 12.43 -1.67 -8.83
CA THR A 186 11.83 -0.35 -8.88
C THR A 186 10.45 -0.42 -8.23
N VAL A 187 10.36 -0.03 -6.95
CA VAL A 187 9.09 -0.06 -6.21
C VAL A 187 8.21 1.12 -6.65
N LYS A 188 7.10 0.82 -7.32
CA LYS A 188 6.11 1.81 -7.79
C LYS A 188 5.19 2.27 -6.67
N ALA A 189 4.78 1.33 -5.81
CA ALA A 189 3.93 1.59 -4.66
C ALA A 189 3.96 0.39 -3.68
N VAL A 190 3.89 0.70 -2.40
CA VAL A 190 3.59 -0.25 -1.32
C VAL A 190 2.24 0.10 -0.72
N LEU A 191 1.33 -0.88 -0.70
CA LEU A 191 0.02 -0.81 -0.04
C LEU A 191 0.10 -1.61 1.27
N ASN A 192 0.37 -0.92 2.37
CA ASN A 192 0.35 -1.52 3.71
C ASN A 192 -1.09 -1.58 4.21
N ASN A 193 -1.57 -2.75 4.63
CA ASN A 193 -2.91 -2.93 5.18
C ASN A 193 -2.76 -3.41 6.61
N ASP A 194 -3.13 -2.57 7.56
CA ASP A 194 -2.93 -2.84 8.98
C ASP A 194 -4.12 -2.29 9.77
N ILE A 195 -4.87 -3.24 10.34
CA ILE A 195 -6.19 -3.03 10.95
C ILE A 195 -7.18 -2.57 9.87
N VAL A 196 -7.71 -3.50 9.09
CA VAL A 196 -8.61 -3.24 7.94
C VAL A 196 -9.93 -4.03 7.99
N GLY A 197 -10.26 -4.60 9.15
CA GLY A 197 -11.39 -5.51 9.32
C GLY A 197 -12.48 -5.08 10.31
N GLY A 198 -12.44 -3.86 10.84
CA GLY A 198 -13.42 -3.37 11.83
C GLY A 198 -14.17 -2.11 11.39
N THR A 199 -15.37 -1.89 11.94
CA THR A 199 -16.22 -0.72 11.60
C THR A 199 -16.69 0.09 12.81
N ARG A 200 -16.51 -0.44 14.02
CA ARG A 200 -16.91 0.21 15.28
C ARG A 200 -15.68 0.77 16.00
N GLY A 201 -15.83 1.92 16.64
CA GLY A 201 -14.81 2.48 17.52
C GLY A 201 -15.15 2.39 19.01
N SER A 202 -14.16 2.68 19.85
CA SER A 202 -14.27 2.72 21.32
C SER A 202 -15.38 3.64 21.84
N ASP A 203 -15.70 4.70 21.09
CA ASP A 203 -16.75 5.67 21.41
C ASP A 203 -18.13 5.23 20.90
N GLY A 204 -18.25 4.03 20.35
CA GLY A 204 -19.48 3.44 19.82
C GLY A 204 -19.85 3.93 18.42
N LEU A 205 -19.06 4.84 17.81
CA LEU A 205 -19.28 5.26 16.43
C LEU A 205 -19.06 4.10 15.47
N VAL A 206 -19.85 4.08 14.39
CA VAL A 206 -19.74 3.08 13.33
C VAL A 206 -19.49 3.78 11.99
N ASP A 207 -18.45 3.36 11.27
CA ASP A 207 -18.12 3.86 9.93
C ASP A 207 -17.67 2.70 9.03
N ASP A 208 -18.65 2.13 8.33
CA ASP A 208 -18.46 1.06 7.33
C ASP A 208 -18.37 1.59 5.89
N ARG A 209 -18.35 2.93 5.75
CA ARG A 209 -18.38 3.64 4.47
C ARG A 209 -17.07 4.29 4.10
N ASN A 210 -16.11 4.34 5.02
CA ASN A 210 -14.80 4.91 4.78
C ASN A 210 -13.69 3.92 5.11
N VAL A 211 -12.59 4.03 4.40
CA VAL A 211 -11.29 3.48 4.81
C VAL A 211 -10.30 4.64 4.86
N ARG A 212 -9.46 4.70 5.90
CA ARG A 212 -8.41 5.71 5.97
C ARG A 212 -7.24 5.29 5.09
N LEU A 213 -6.69 6.24 4.35
CA LEU A 213 -5.48 6.06 3.57
C LEU A 213 -4.44 7.09 3.99
N PHE A 214 -3.47 6.65 4.79
CA PHE A 214 -2.35 7.44 5.25
C PHE A 214 -1.27 7.51 4.17
N SER A 215 -0.71 8.69 3.97
CA SER A 215 0.45 8.86 3.09
C SER A 215 1.38 9.96 3.60
N GLU A 216 2.68 9.83 3.36
CA GLU A 216 3.62 10.89 3.75
C GLU A 216 3.42 12.17 2.92
N GLY A 217 3.69 13.32 3.51
CA GLY A 217 3.72 14.60 2.80
C GLY A 217 5.15 14.91 2.34
N PRO A 218 5.97 15.54 3.19
CA PRO A 218 7.41 15.58 2.95
C PRO A 218 7.97 14.15 2.93
N ARG A 219 8.88 13.89 1.99
CA ARG A 219 9.51 12.58 1.85
C ARG A 219 10.46 12.30 3.00
N ALA A 220 10.43 11.08 3.53
CA ALA A 220 11.40 10.65 4.53
C ALA A 220 12.86 10.66 4.00
N ASP A 221 13.07 10.36 2.71
CA ASP A 221 14.40 10.38 2.06
C ASP A 221 14.85 11.78 1.58
N ALA A 222 14.13 12.85 1.94
CA ALA A 222 14.46 14.20 1.48
C ALA A 222 15.87 14.64 1.93
N THR A 223 16.64 15.22 1.01
CA THR A 223 17.90 15.90 1.35
C THR A 223 17.65 17.32 1.87
N ASP A 224 18.67 17.98 2.43
CA ASP A 224 18.57 19.41 2.80
C ASP A 224 18.21 20.29 1.60
N LYS A 225 18.77 19.97 0.43
CA LYS A 225 18.44 20.64 -0.82
C LYS A 225 16.97 20.41 -1.19
N THR A 226 16.50 19.16 -1.20
CA THR A 226 15.09 18.86 -1.54
C THR A 226 14.12 19.55 -0.59
N ARG A 227 14.44 19.57 0.71
CA ARG A 227 13.65 20.30 1.72
C ARG A 227 13.64 21.81 1.44
N ALA A 228 14.79 22.39 1.11
CA ALA A 228 14.89 23.82 0.80
C ALA A 228 14.13 24.18 -0.48
N ASP A 229 14.23 23.35 -1.52
CA ASP A 229 13.52 23.54 -2.79
C ASP A 229 12.01 23.40 -2.59
N ALA A 230 11.54 22.37 -1.85
CA ALA A 230 10.11 22.19 -1.55
C ALA A 230 9.54 23.39 -0.80
N ARG A 231 10.23 23.90 0.23
CA ARG A 231 9.79 25.12 0.95
C ARG A 231 9.69 26.35 0.07
N ARG A 232 10.47 26.41 -1.01
CA ARG A 232 10.54 27.56 -1.92
C ARG A 232 9.54 27.48 -3.07
N PHE A 233 9.35 26.28 -3.63
CA PHE A 233 8.58 26.06 -4.86
C PHE A 233 7.30 25.24 -4.64
N GLY A 234 7.01 24.85 -3.40
CA GLY A 234 5.97 23.89 -3.05
C GLY A 234 6.43 22.44 -3.21
N GLY A 235 5.59 21.52 -2.75
CA GLY A 235 5.78 20.07 -2.91
C GLY A 235 5.56 19.27 -1.63
N GLU A 236 5.31 19.92 -0.50
CA GLU A 236 5.08 19.32 0.82
C GLU A 236 3.85 18.40 0.83
N ASN A 237 2.94 18.56 -0.13
CA ASN A 237 1.73 17.77 -0.27
C ASN A 237 1.70 16.92 -1.57
N ASP A 238 2.85 16.72 -2.20
CA ASP A 238 2.94 16.18 -3.56
C ASP A 238 3.95 15.04 -3.73
N SER A 239 4.33 14.40 -2.62
CA SER A 239 5.09 13.15 -2.65
C SER A 239 4.39 12.07 -3.50
N PRO A 240 5.13 11.03 -3.90
CA PRO A 240 4.54 9.85 -4.50
C PRO A 240 3.43 9.23 -3.67
N GLY A 241 3.59 9.15 -2.34
CA GLY A 241 2.56 8.64 -1.44
C GLY A 241 1.25 9.43 -1.53
N ARG A 242 1.31 10.76 -1.58
CA ARG A 242 0.12 11.62 -1.81
C ARG A 242 -0.55 11.34 -3.14
N ASN A 243 0.23 11.16 -4.19
CA ASN A 243 -0.33 10.90 -5.51
C ASN A 243 -0.88 9.48 -5.67
N ILE A 244 -0.32 8.48 -4.96
CA ILE A 244 -0.95 7.16 -4.80
C ILE A 244 -2.27 7.28 -4.05
N SER A 245 -2.32 8.08 -2.97
CA SER A 245 -3.55 8.31 -2.21
C SER A 245 -4.68 8.88 -3.06
N ARG A 246 -4.39 9.93 -3.86
CA ARG A 246 -5.35 10.52 -4.81
C ARG A 246 -5.80 9.52 -5.87
N PHE A 247 -4.85 8.77 -6.43
CA PHE A 247 -5.14 7.75 -7.44
C PHE A 247 -6.08 6.66 -6.92
N ILE A 248 -5.86 6.17 -5.69
CA ILE A 248 -6.73 5.16 -5.07
C ILE A 248 -8.11 5.76 -4.74
N ALA A 249 -8.17 7.01 -4.31
CA ALA A 249 -9.44 7.70 -4.08
C ALA A 249 -10.27 7.88 -5.38
N GLU A 250 -9.63 8.20 -6.50
CA GLU A 250 -10.26 8.24 -7.83
C GLU A 250 -10.86 6.87 -8.19
N LEU A 251 -10.08 5.80 -8.00
CA LEU A 251 -10.48 4.43 -8.31
C LEU A 251 -11.69 3.95 -7.47
N ALA A 252 -11.79 4.35 -6.20
CA ALA A 252 -12.78 3.83 -5.28
C ALA A 252 -14.22 3.90 -5.83
N SER A 253 -14.58 5.02 -6.45
CA SER A 253 -15.90 5.23 -7.06
C SER A 253 -16.25 4.22 -8.15
N GLY A 254 -15.26 3.73 -8.90
CA GLY A 254 -15.41 2.72 -9.96
C GLY A 254 -15.36 1.28 -9.48
N VAL A 255 -14.92 1.04 -8.23
CA VAL A 255 -14.85 -0.30 -7.63
C VAL A 255 -16.16 -0.64 -6.95
N GLN A 256 -16.63 0.26 -6.08
CA GLN A 256 -17.86 0.09 -5.32
C GLN A 256 -18.38 1.44 -4.81
N GLY A 257 -19.70 1.64 -4.89
CA GLY A 257 -20.32 2.93 -4.56
C GLY A 257 -20.47 3.21 -3.05
N ASP A 258 -20.16 2.24 -2.19
CA ASP A 258 -20.45 2.28 -0.75
C ASP A 258 -19.20 2.35 0.14
N LEU A 259 -17.99 2.40 -0.43
CA LEU A 259 -16.75 2.63 0.30
C LEU A 259 -15.98 3.81 -0.33
N ALA A 260 -15.79 4.86 0.46
CA ALA A 260 -14.97 6.01 0.12
C ALA A 260 -13.58 5.93 0.76
N VAL A 261 -12.61 6.57 0.13
CA VAL A 261 -11.26 6.72 0.68
C VAL A 261 -11.17 8.04 1.44
N ARG A 262 -11.03 7.96 2.77
CA ARG A 262 -10.68 9.10 3.60
C ARG A 262 -9.16 9.27 3.57
N GLN A 263 -8.69 10.15 2.71
CA GLN A 263 -7.27 10.46 2.63
C GLN A 263 -6.82 11.15 3.93
N VAL A 264 -5.77 10.62 4.56
CA VAL A 264 -5.21 11.15 5.81
C VAL A 264 -3.81 11.67 5.53
N TRP A 265 -3.62 12.97 5.76
CA TRP A 265 -2.40 13.65 5.37
C TRP A 265 -1.23 13.50 6.34
N ARG A 266 -0.90 12.25 6.68
CA ARG A 266 0.18 11.85 7.59
C ARG A 266 0.74 10.48 7.17
N ALA A 267 2.00 10.21 7.47
CA ALA A 267 2.60 8.90 7.19
C ALA A 267 1.95 7.77 8.03
N ASP A 268 1.46 8.10 9.23
CA ASP A 268 0.69 7.19 10.10
C ASP A 268 -0.19 7.98 11.10
N ARG A 269 -0.86 7.24 11.98
CA ARG A 269 -1.61 7.67 13.15
C ARG A 269 -0.70 8.32 14.19
N MET A 270 -1.29 9.14 15.05
CA MET A 270 -0.53 9.83 16.09
C MET A 270 0.10 8.82 17.06
N GLY A 271 1.43 8.90 17.24
CA GLY A 271 2.17 8.05 18.19
C GLY A 271 2.35 6.59 17.76
N ARG A 272 2.00 6.23 16.52
CA ARG A 272 2.15 4.87 15.98
C ARG A 272 2.99 4.86 14.70
N GLY A 273 3.33 3.66 14.25
CA GLY A 273 3.96 3.39 12.97
C GLY A 273 3.35 2.16 12.32
N GLY A 274 3.92 1.75 11.18
CA GLY A 274 3.55 0.55 10.45
C GLY A 274 4.59 0.25 9.36
N ASP A 275 4.52 -0.94 8.77
CA ASP A 275 5.54 -1.46 7.85
C ASP A 275 5.69 -0.68 6.53
N GLN A 276 4.86 0.33 6.26
CA GLN A 276 5.11 1.28 5.17
C GLN A 276 6.31 2.19 5.46
N LEU A 277 6.60 2.49 6.73
CA LEU A 277 7.62 3.49 7.10
C LEU A 277 9.04 3.10 6.64
N PRO A 278 9.52 1.85 6.81
CA PRO A 278 10.84 1.46 6.32
C PRO A 278 11.01 1.64 4.80
N PHE A 279 9.93 1.49 4.01
CA PHE A 279 9.97 1.77 2.58
C PHE A 279 10.10 3.27 2.29
N LEU A 280 9.34 4.10 3.00
CA LEU A 280 9.42 5.56 2.88
C LEU A 280 10.82 6.07 3.24
N GLU A 281 11.42 5.54 4.31
CA GLU A 281 12.80 5.87 4.72
C GLU A 281 13.84 5.56 3.64
N GLN A 282 13.59 4.54 2.81
CA GLN A 282 14.41 4.22 1.64
C GLN A 282 14.01 5.00 0.37
N GLY A 283 13.00 5.87 0.45
CA GLY A 283 12.52 6.69 -0.66
C GLY A 283 11.51 6.00 -1.58
N ASN A 284 11.06 4.80 -1.22
CA ASN A 284 10.08 4.03 -1.99
C ASN A 284 8.66 4.53 -1.67
N PRO A 285 7.81 4.78 -2.68
CA PRO A 285 6.44 5.22 -2.47
C PRO A 285 5.61 4.22 -1.67
N ALA A 286 5.00 4.64 -0.57
CA ALA A 286 4.15 3.78 0.25
C ALA A 286 2.94 4.54 0.84
N VAL A 287 1.86 3.79 1.08
CA VAL A 287 0.63 4.24 1.75
C VAL A 287 0.14 3.17 2.71
N ARG A 288 -0.66 3.57 3.71
CA ARG A 288 -1.26 2.65 4.67
C ARG A 288 -2.77 2.76 4.69
N PHE A 289 -3.45 1.64 4.49
CA PHE A 289 -4.87 1.47 4.75
C PHE A 289 -5.10 1.15 6.23
N SER A 290 -6.15 1.72 6.80
CA SER A 290 -6.64 1.35 8.13
C SER A 290 -8.13 1.64 8.23
N VAL A 291 -8.80 1.01 9.19
CA VAL A 291 -10.21 1.26 9.52
C VAL A 291 -10.52 2.75 9.68
N ALA A 292 -11.76 3.13 9.37
CA ALA A 292 -12.18 4.53 9.48
C ALA A 292 -12.29 5.03 10.92
N ILE A 293 -12.53 4.14 11.86
CA ILE A 293 -12.60 4.39 13.30
C ILE A 293 -12.03 3.15 13.98
N GLU A 294 -11.24 3.37 15.03
CA GLU A 294 -10.54 2.33 15.76
C GLU A 294 -11.20 2.02 17.09
N ASP A 295 -11.13 0.76 17.47
CA ASP A 295 -11.49 0.27 18.78
C ASP A 295 -10.22 -0.12 19.55
N TYR A 296 -9.94 0.62 20.62
CA TYR A 296 -8.75 0.47 21.45
C TYR A 296 -8.93 -0.58 22.55
N GLU A 297 -10.17 -1.02 22.83
CA GLU A 297 -10.45 -2.13 23.73
C GLU A 297 -10.04 -3.48 23.11
N HIS A 298 -9.85 -3.51 21.79
CA HIS A 298 -9.48 -4.72 21.07
C HIS A 298 -8.00 -4.75 20.66
N GLN A 299 -7.40 -3.62 20.30
CA GLN A 299 -6.01 -3.58 19.85
C GLN A 299 -4.98 -3.75 20.97
N HIS A 300 -4.08 -4.73 20.83
CA HIS A 300 -2.99 -5.03 21.78
C HIS A 300 -3.47 -5.18 23.22
N GLN A 301 -4.62 -5.83 23.43
CA GLN A 301 -5.19 -6.04 24.75
C GLN A 301 -5.12 -7.50 25.17
N ASP A 302 -4.82 -7.73 26.45
CA ASP A 302 -5.02 -9.04 27.08
C ASP A 302 -6.49 -9.46 27.01
N LEU A 303 -6.73 -10.75 26.78
CA LEU A 303 -8.07 -11.33 26.83
C LEU A 303 -8.64 -11.22 28.26
N ARG A 304 -9.62 -10.33 28.45
CA ARG A 304 -10.29 -10.15 29.74
C ARG A 304 -11.69 -9.56 29.57
N THR A 305 -12.46 -9.61 30.64
CA THR A 305 -13.68 -8.81 30.77
C THR A 305 -13.58 -8.01 32.06
N GLU A 306 -13.71 -6.70 31.95
CA GLU A 306 -13.56 -5.77 33.06
C GLU A 306 -14.68 -4.73 33.00
N ASN A 307 -15.41 -4.56 34.10
CA ASN A 307 -16.54 -3.62 34.19
C ASN A 307 -17.60 -3.80 33.07
N GLY A 308 -17.78 -5.02 32.57
CA GLY A 308 -18.71 -5.35 31.49
C GLY A 308 -18.18 -5.08 30.08
N ILE A 309 -16.93 -4.58 29.95
CA ILE A 309 -16.24 -4.38 28.68
C ILE A 309 -15.38 -5.61 28.38
N ARG A 310 -15.53 -6.16 27.17
CA ARG A 310 -14.70 -7.28 26.69
C ARG A 310 -13.48 -6.70 25.98
N TYR A 311 -12.30 -7.16 26.39
CA TYR A 311 -11.02 -6.75 25.82
C TYR A 311 -10.41 -7.87 24.98
N GLY A 312 -9.64 -7.47 23.99
CA GLY A 312 -8.86 -8.36 23.13
C GLY A 312 -9.38 -8.46 21.70
N ASP A 313 -8.45 -8.64 20.77
CA ASP A 313 -8.69 -8.61 19.33
C ASP A 313 -9.21 -9.95 18.80
N THR A 314 -10.49 -10.21 18.99
CA THR A 314 -11.11 -11.51 18.71
C THR A 314 -11.93 -11.52 17.43
N ILE A 315 -12.27 -12.72 16.94
CA ILE A 315 -13.02 -12.90 15.68
C ILE A 315 -14.41 -12.23 15.72
N GLU A 316 -15.00 -12.06 16.90
CA GLU A 316 -16.32 -11.45 17.06
C GLU A 316 -16.32 -9.94 16.75
N GLU A 317 -15.16 -9.29 16.80
CA GLU A 317 -15.02 -7.84 16.55
C GLU A 317 -14.81 -7.52 15.06
N MET A 318 -14.72 -8.56 14.23
CA MET A 318 -14.51 -8.45 12.79
C MET A 318 -15.80 -8.16 12.02
N ASP A 319 -15.72 -7.21 11.09
CA ASP A 319 -16.71 -6.94 10.05
C ASP A 319 -16.18 -7.47 8.70
N PHE A 320 -16.49 -8.73 8.40
CA PHE A 320 -16.07 -9.38 7.16
C PHE A 320 -16.63 -8.76 5.87
N PRO A 321 -17.90 -8.31 5.83
CA PRO A 321 -18.38 -7.50 4.71
C PRO A 321 -17.52 -6.27 4.47
N TYR A 322 -17.17 -5.49 5.51
CA TYR A 322 -16.28 -4.34 5.39
C TYR A 322 -14.87 -4.75 4.93
N LEU A 323 -14.28 -5.79 5.53
CA LEU A 323 -12.97 -6.30 5.11
C LEU A 323 -12.96 -6.67 3.62
N ALA A 324 -14.04 -7.27 3.11
CA ALA A 324 -14.18 -7.56 1.69
C ALA A 324 -14.27 -6.29 0.84
N LYS A 325 -14.93 -5.22 1.32
CA LYS A 325 -14.93 -3.90 0.64
C LYS A 325 -13.51 -3.35 0.50
N VAL A 326 -12.73 -3.33 1.59
CA VAL A 326 -11.33 -2.84 1.57
C VAL A 326 -10.44 -3.70 0.67
N THR A 327 -10.66 -5.01 0.66
CA THR A 327 -9.94 -5.97 -0.19
C THR A 327 -10.20 -5.74 -1.68
N ARG A 328 -11.46 -5.48 -2.06
CA ARG A 328 -11.81 -5.14 -3.45
C ARG A 328 -11.10 -3.89 -3.94
N LEU A 329 -11.00 -2.87 -3.09
CA LEU A 329 -10.28 -1.63 -3.40
C LEU A 329 -8.78 -1.89 -3.57
N ASN A 330 -8.15 -2.67 -2.68
CA ASN A 330 -6.75 -3.06 -2.81
C ASN A 330 -6.49 -3.83 -4.11
N ILE A 331 -7.31 -4.82 -4.45
CA ILE A 331 -7.21 -5.60 -5.69
C ILE A 331 -7.28 -4.69 -6.92
N ALA A 332 -8.21 -3.72 -6.93
CA ALA A 332 -8.34 -2.76 -8.03
C ALA A 332 -7.12 -1.84 -8.15
N ALA A 333 -6.60 -1.34 -7.02
CA ALA A 333 -5.40 -0.51 -6.98
C ALA A 333 -4.17 -1.29 -7.47
N LEU A 334 -3.95 -2.51 -6.99
CA LEU A 334 -2.85 -3.39 -7.40
C LEU A 334 -2.90 -3.68 -8.90
N ALA A 335 -4.07 -4.08 -9.41
CA ALA A 335 -4.24 -4.35 -10.83
C ALA A 335 -3.97 -3.11 -11.70
N ALA A 336 -4.44 -1.93 -11.28
CA ALA A 336 -4.22 -0.69 -12.01
C ALA A 336 -2.74 -0.27 -12.01
N LEU A 337 -2.07 -0.34 -10.86
CA LEU A 337 -0.67 0.03 -10.70
C LEU A 337 0.28 -0.95 -11.43
N ALA A 338 -0.02 -2.25 -11.39
CA ALA A 338 0.79 -3.28 -12.04
C ALA A 338 0.63 -3.28 -13.57
N ALA A 339 -0.55 -2.93 -14.09
CA ALA A 339 -0.76 -2.78 -15.53
C ALA A 339 -0.06 -1.54 -16.09
N ALA A 340 -0.03 -0.44 -15.33
CA ALA A 340 0.54 0.83 -15.77
C ALA A 340 2.08 0.83 -15.80
N PRO A 341 2.73 1.68 -16.63
CA PRO A 341 4.15 1.99 -16.51
C PRO A 341 4.45 2.82 -15.25
N MET A 342 5.73 3.11 -14.99
CA MET A 342 6.09 4.08 -13.94
C MET A 342 5.50 5.47 -14.19
N PRO A 343 5.13 6.22 -13.13
CA PRO A 343 4.88 7.65 -13.25
C PRO A 343 6.13 8.40 -13.77
N PRO A 344 5.99 9.36 -14.70
CA PRO A 344 7.14 10.11 -15.22
C PRO A 344 7.75 11.06 -14.18
N THR A 345 9.08 11.16 -14.14
CA THR A 345 9.75 12.24 -13.39
C THR A 345 9.69 13.52 -14.22
N ALA A 346 8.77 14.42 -13.86
CA ALA A 346 8.51 15.66 -14.57
C ALA A 346 9.11 16.87 -13.87
N THR A 347 9.42 17.91 -14.65
CA THR A 347 9.83 19.24 -14.18
C THR A 347 8.95 20.30 -14.83
N ALA A 348 8.62 21.36 -14.07
CA ALA A 348 7.92 22.53 -14.56
C ALA A 348 8.84 23.76 -14.49
N ASP A 349 9.01 24.45 -15.62
CA ASP A 349 9.73 25.73 -15.72
C ASP A 349 8.73 26.84 -16.04
N ALA A 350 8.45 27.65 -15.02
CA ALA A 350 7.48 28.75 -15.07
C ALA A 350 8.06 30.10 -14.61
N ALA A 351 9.37 30.15 -14.31
CA ALA A 351 9.96 31.31 -13.64
C ALA A 351 9.94 32.55 -14.54
N VAL A 352 9.25 33.62 -14.09
CA VAL A 352 9.18 34.91 -14.79
C VAL A 352 8.59 34.78 -16.21
N LYS A 353 7.60 33.89 -16.38
CA LYS A 353 6.94 33.60 -17.66
C LYS A 353 5.42 33.72 -17.54
N THR A 354 4.76 33.98 -18.68
CA THR A 354 3.29 33.93 -18.81
C THR A 354 2.78 32.56 -19.28
N TRP A 355 3.68 31.59 -19.40
CA TRP A 355 3.42 30.19 -19.75
C TRP A 355 4.24 29.28 -18.83
N THR A 356 3.95 27.98 -18.87
CA THR A 356 4.77 26.98 -18.18
C THR A 356 5.23 25.91 -19.16
N ASP A 357 6.53 25.63 -19.16
CA ASP A 357 7.12 24.51 -19.89
C ASP A 357 7.18 23.30 -18.96
N VAL A 358 6.54 22.19 -19.35
CA VAL A 358 6.59 20.91 -18.61
C VAL A 358 7.38 19.91 -19.44
N SER A 359 8.36 19.25 -18.83
CA SER A 359 9.17 18.22 -19.51
C SER A 359 9.46 17.03 -18.59
N TRP A 360 9.68 15.86 -19.19
CA TRP A 360 9.97 14.61 -18.50
C TRP A 360 10.85 13.70 -19.37
N LYS A 361 11.41 12.64 -18.77
CA LYS A 361 12.10 11.59 -19.53
C LYS A 361 11.10 10.56 -20.07
N PRO A 362 11.35 9.95 -21.25
CA PRO A 362 10.59 8.79 -21.69
C PRO A 362 10.54 7.70 -20.62
N VAL A 363 9.41 7.00 -20.53
CA VAL A 363 9.13 5.94 -19.56
C VAL A 363 8.94 4.64 -20.33
N ALA A 364 9.69 3.60 -19.96
CA ALA A 364 9.55 2.28 -20.57
C ALA A 364 8.12 1.75 -20.42
N GLY A 365 7.54 1.22 -21.50
CA GLY A 365 6.15 0.74 -21.52
C GLY A 365 5.08 1.82 -21.71
N ALA A 366 5.43 3.12 -21.68
CA ALA A 366 4.49 4.19 -21.99
C ALA A 366 4.31 4.36 -23.50
N ALA A 367 3.07 4.31 -23.98
CA ALA A 367 2.69 4.63 -25.35
C ALA A 367 2.32 6.11 -25.53
N ALA A 368 1.94 6.79 -24.44
CA ALA A 368 1.64 8.22 -24.41
C ALA A 368 1.68 8.76 -22.97
N TYR A 369 1.45 10.06 -22.83
CA TYR A 369 1.36 10.79 -21.57
C TYR A 369 0.13 11.70 -21.55
N SER A 370 -0.33 12.06 -20.35
CA SER A 370 -1.27 13.17 -20.13
C SER A 370 -0.72 14.16 -19.12
N VAL A 371 -1.01 15.44 -19.31
CA VAL A 371 -0.57 16.54 -18.44
C VAL A 371 -1.77 17.07 -17.66
N TRP A 372 -1.59 17.18 -16.35
CA TRP A 372 -2.61 17.51 -15.37
C TRP A 372 -2.21 18.76 -14.60
N ARG A 373 -3.22 19.43 -14.05
CA ARG A 373 -3.04 20.57 -13.16
C ARG A 373 -3.92 20.46 -11.93
N ARG A 374 -3.50 21.16 -10.89
CA ARG A 374 -4.23 21.36 -9.65
C ARG A 374 -3.91 22.75 -9.12
N ARG A 375 -4.89 23.45 -8.55
CA ARG A 375 -4.63 24.72 -7.86
C ARG A 375 -3.70 24.50 -6.67
N THR A 376 -2.84 25.46 -6.37
CA THR A 376 -1.91 25.39 -5.22
C THR A 376 -2.62 25.28 -3.86
N ASP A 377 -3.90 25.65 -3.79
CA ASP A 377 -4.77 25.55 -2.60
C ASP A 377 -5.73 24.33 -2.63
N ALA A 378 -5.72 23.52 -3.69
CA ALA A 378 -6.64 22.40 -3.84
C ALA A 378 -6.02 21.07 -3.39
N PRO A 379 -6.82 20.16 -2.79
CA PRO A 379 -6.36 18.83 -2.41
C PRO A 379 -6.21 17.89 -3.60
N GLU A 380 -7.09 17.99 -4.60
CA GLU A 380 -7.24 17.01 -5.70
C GLU A 380 -6.89 17.58 -7.07
N TRP A 381 -6.38 16.72 -7.96
CA TRP A 381 -6.20 17.06 -9.38
C TRP A 381 -7.53 17.46 -10.02
N GLU A 382 -7.50 18.33 -11.04
CA GLU A 382 -8.70 18.63 -11.81
C GLU A 382 -9.27 17.36 -12.47
N THR A 383 -10.57 17.33 -12.75
CA THR A 383 -11.26 16.17 -13.33
C THR A 383 -10.92 15.92 -14.79
N GLN A 384 -10.25 16.87 -15.46
CA GLN A 384 -9.84 16.76 -16.85
C GLN A 384 -8.36 17.15 -17.01
N PRO A 385 -7.61 16.44 -17.86
CA PRO A 385 -6.24 16.81 -18.18
C PRO A 385 -6.20 18.08 -19.04
N MET A 386 -5.14 18.86 -18.88
CA MET A 386 -4.80 19.94 -19.82
C MET A 386 -4.41 19.39 -21.20
N VAL A 387 -3.68 18.27 -21.20
CA VAL A 387 -3.33 17.53 -22.41
C VAL A 387 -3.75 16.08 -22.21
N ALA A 388 -4.79 15.65 -22.92
CA ALA A 388 -5.36 14.32 -22.76
C ALA A 388 -4.44 13.20 -23.24
N ARG A 389 -3.65 13.44 -24.29
CA ARG A 389 -2.72 12.47 -24.86
C ARG A 389 -1.63 13.16 -25.67
N THR A 390 -0.37 12.83 -25.41
CA THR A 390 0.78 13.23 -26.22
C THR A 390 1.84 12.13 -26.23
N THR A 391 2.55 11.99 -27.35
CA THR A 391 3.75 11.15 -27.47
C THR A 391 5.04 11.94 -27.24
N GLN A 392 4.94 13.27 -27.15
CA GLN A 392 6.06 14.13 -26.82
C GLN A 392 6.40 14.01 -25.33
N THR A 393 7.64 14.36 -24.98
CA THR A 393 8.11 14.39 -23.59
C THR A 393 8.28 15.80 -23.05
N SER A 394 7.71 16.77 -23.74
CA SER A 394 7.61 18.15 -23.31
C SER A 394 6.35 18.79 -23.87
N VAL A 395 5.75 19.70 -23.12
CA VAL A 395 4.60 20.51 -23.55
C VAL A 395 4.79 21.93 -23.04
N LYS A 396 4.54 22.90 -23.91
CA LYS A 396 4.39 24.30 -23.53
C LYS A 396 2.92 24.61 -23.28
N LEU A 397 2.61 25.19 -22.12
CA LEU A 397 1.25 25.54 -21.70
C LEU A 397 1.10 27.06 -21.68
N ASP A 398 0.68 27.63 -22.82
CA ASP A 398 0.49 29.08 -22.98
C ASP A 398 -0.59 29.61 -22.03
N GLY A 399 -0.33 30.77 -21.40
CA GLY A 399 -1.27 31.43 -20.48
C GLY A 399 -1.35 30.79 -19.09
N LEU A 400 -0.67 29.66 -18.86
CA LEU A 400 -0.63 29.00 -17.56
C LEU A 400 0.52 29.53 -16.71
N ARG A 401 0.19 30.27 -15.65
CA ARG A 401 1.16 30.80 -14.67
C ARG A 401 1.49 29.73 -13.63
N GLY A 402 2.77 29.40 -13.45
CA GLY A 402 3.19 28.36 -12.50
C GLY A 402 2.87 28.66 -11.04
N ASP A 403 2.82 29.93 -10.65
CA ASP A 403 2.51 30.34 -9.27
C ASP A 403 1.10 29.90 -8.80
N ASP A 404 0.19 29.73 -9.76
CA ASP A 404 -1.22 29.42 -9.55
C ASP A 404 -1.52 27.90 -9.56
N TRP A 405 -0.59 27.09 -10.06
CA TRP A 405 -0.85 25.71 -10.45
C TRP A 405 0.31 24.77 -10.12
N ILE A 406 -0.01 23.66 -9.46
CA ILE A 406 0.81 22.46 -9.45
C ILE A 406 0.52 21.67 -10.72
N LEU A 407 1.58 21.27 -11.43
CA LEU A 407 1.49 20.46 -12.63
C LEU A 407 1.93 19.04 -12.37
N GLY A 408 1.42 18.11 -13.16
CA GLY A 408 1.80 16.70 -13.06
C GLY A 408 1.63 15.97 -14.37
N VAL A 409 2.30 14.83 -14.48
CA VAL A 409 2.26 13.98 -15.67
C VAL A 409 1.97 12.56 -15.24
N ARG A 410 1.15 11.85 -16.01
CA ARG A 410 0.98 10.39 -15.88
C ARG A 410 1.30 9.70 -17.20
N SER A 411 1.85 8.49 -17.10
CA SER A 411 2.10 7.63 -18.25
C SER A 411 0.84 6.86 -18.62
N ILE A 412 0.72 6.51 -19.91
CA ILE A 412 -0.39 5.76 -20.48
C ILE A 412 0.22 4.60 -21.29
N ALA A 413 -0.08 3.36 -20.92
CA ALA A 413 0.32 2.16 -21.67
C ALA A 413 -0.49 2.01 -22.98
N ALA A 414 -0.08 1.07 -23.83
CA ALA A 414 -0.74 0.81 -25.10
C ALA A 414 -2.19 0.32 -24.95
N ASP A 415 -2.49 -0.42 -23.88
CA ASP A 415 -3.82 -0.90 -23.50
C ASP A 415 -4.70 0.19 -22.85
N GLY A 416 -4.16 1.40 -22.63
CA GLY A 416 -4.84 2.50 -21.97
C GLY A 416 -4.70 2.52 -20.44
N SER A 417 -3.97 1.58 -19.83
CA SER A 417 -3.67 1.61 -18.39
C SER A 417 -2.84 2.84 -18.04
N VAL A 418 -3.17 3.51 -16.92
CA VAL A 418 -2.57 4.79 -16.52
C VAL A 418 -1.90 4.69 -15.16
N SER A 419 -0.75 5.35 -15.02
CA SER A 419 -0.07 5.50 -13.74
C SER A 419 -0.77 6.54 -12.85
N PRO A 420 -0.46 6.60 -11.55
CA PRO A 420 -0.66 7.81 -10.76
C PRO A 420 -0.02 9.03 -11.43
N ILE A 421 -0.54 10.21 -11.14
CA ILE A 421 0.05 11.47 -11.60
C ILE A 421 1.28 11.77 -10.74
N ALA A 422 2.45 11.89 -11.34
CA ALA A 422 3.64 12.40 -10.66
C ALA A 422 3.67 13.93 -10.76
N ALA A 423 3.80 14.60 -9.62
CA ALA A 423 3.84 16.06 -9.57
C ALA A 423 5.21 16.58 -10.05
N ALA A 424 5.18 17.64 -10.86
CA ALA A 424 6.35 18.31 -11.42
C ALA A 424 6.95 19.33 -10.44
N VAL A 425 7.16 18.91 -9.19
CA VAL A 425 7.67 19.71 -8.07
C VAL A 425 8.84 18.99 -7.39
N PRO A 426 9.67 19.69 -6.60
CA PRO A 426 10.73 19.06 -5.83
C PRO A 426 10.23 17.87 -4.99
N GLY A 427 10.76 16.67 -5.23
CA GLY A 427 10.36 15.44 -4.55
C GLY A 427 9.10 14.75 -5.11
N GLY A 428 8.46 15.26 -6.15
CA GLY A 428 7.25 14.64 -6.73
C GLY A 428 7.49 13.35 -7.54
N GLY A 429 8.75 13.02 -7.83
CA GLY A 429 9.15 11.81 -8.58
C GLY A 429 9.05 10.53 -7.75
N PHE A 430 8.69 9.41 -8.40
CA PHE A 430 8.41 8.12 -7.73
C PHE A 430 9.63 7.27 -7.38
N THR A 431 10.82 7.66 -7.82
CA THR A 431 12.07 6.94 -7.52
C THR A 431 12.75 7.51 -6.27
N PRO A 432 13.47 6.68 -5.49
CA PRO A 432 14.30 7.18 -4.40
C PRO A 432 15.25 8.30 -4.83
N LEU A 433 15.40 9.34 -4.01
CA LEU A 433 16.24 10.48 -4.35
C LEU A 433 17.73 10.13 -4.43
N SER A 434 18.15 9.10 -3.70
CA SER A 434 19.52 8.57 -3.75
C SER A 434 19.89 7.91 -5.09
N GLN A 435 18.90 7.62 -5.93
CA GLN A 435 19.09 7.04 -7.27
C GLN A 435 19.04 8.10 -8.38
N LEU A 436 18.78 9.37 -8.03
CA LEU A 436 18.81 10.47 -8.98
C LEU A 436 20.25 10.99 -9.17
N PRO A 437 20.62 11.42 -10.38
CA PRO A 437 21.96 11.91 -10.70
C PRO A 437 22.33 13.24 -10.02
#